data_AF-A0A147BT36-F1
#
_entry.id   AF-A0A147BT36-F1
#
_cell.length_a   1.000
_cell.length_b   1.000
_cell.length_c   1.000
_cell.angle_alpha   90.00
_cell.angle_beta   90.00
_cell.angle_gamma   90.00
#
_symmetry.space_group_name_H-M   'P 1'
#
loop_
_entity.id
_entity.type
_entity.pdbx_description
1 polymer ?
#
loop_
_entity_poly.entity_id
_entity_poly.type
_entity_poly.pdbx_seq_one_letter_code
_entity_poly.pdbx_strand_id
1 'polypeptide(L)'
;SPPKALHVNFEPGDKDELQDRKKKYLTAKYGPHQMSLIKKRLRVEMWMYEQLQHLFASTEDNHDLEIDLDELLDMESDHRRRDFLRAKLVGAKQSRDRVEMFIEELMQRAKTL
;
A
#
# COMPACT_ATOMS: atom_id res chain seq x y z
N SER A 1 -31.16 20.06 46.32
CA SER A 1 -30.50 21.08 45.47
C SER A 1 -29.78 20.39 44.33
N PRO A 2 -30.07 20.69 43.05
CA PRO A 2 -29.37 20.06 41.92
C PRO A 2 -28.02 20.76 41.65
N PRO A 3 -27.01 20.06 41.09
CA PRO A 3 -25.67 20.62 40.92
C PRO A 3 -25.63 21.60 39.75
N LYS A 4 -24.86 22.68 39.93
CA LYS A 4 -24.68 23.76 38.97
C LYS A 4 -23.99 23.23 37.71
N ALA A 5 -24.65 23.33 36.56
CA ALA A 5 -24.03 23.07 35.27
C ALA A 5 -22.86 24.05 35.05
N LEU A 6 -21.68 23.50 34.72
CA LEU A 6 -20.54 24.27 34.23
C LEU A 6 -20.91 24.88 32.88
N HIS A 7 -21.40 26.12 32.90
CA HIS A 7 -21.62 26.90 31.69
C HIS A 7 -20.26 27.43 31.21
N VAL A 8 -19.65 26.70 30.28
CA VAL A 8 -18.49 27.18 29.53
C VAL A 8 -18.97 28.22 28.53
N ASN A 9 -18.64 29.48 28.79
CA ASN A 9 -18.96 30.60 27.90
C ASN A 9 -18.00 30.53 26.70
N PHE A 10 -18.47 30.04 25.54
CA PHE A 10 -17.75 30.25 24.30
C PHE A 10 -18.06 31.67 23.85
N GLU A 11 -17.08 32.58 23.99
CA GLU A 11 -17.17 33.87 23.31
C GLU A 11 -17.38 33.61 21.81
N PRO A 12 -18.28 34.34 21.14
CA PRO A 12 -18.45 34.23 19.70
C PRO A 12 -17.28 34.94 19.01
N GLY A 13 -16.07 34.41 19.19
CA GLY A 13 -14.94 34.68 18.31
C GLY A 13 -15.31 34.18 16.92
N ASP A 14 -14.99 34.98 15.91
CA ASP A 14 -15.46 34.89 14.53
C ASP A 14 -15.64 33.45 14.04
N LYS A 15 -16.90 33.11 13.71
CA LYS A 15 -17.29 31.79 13.17
C LYS A 15 -16.50 31.42 11.92
N ASP A 16 -15.90 32.39 11.23
CA ASP A 16 -15.00 32.20 10.09
C ASP A 16 -13.64 31.60 10.50
N GLU A 17 -13.00 32.08 11.58
CA GLU A 17 -11.69 31.58 12.01
C GLU A 17 -11.73 30.09 12.44
N LEU A 18 -12.83 29.69 13.08
CA LEU A 18 -13.07 28.30 13.51
C LEU A 18 -13.38 27.37 12.32
N GLN A 19 -14.03 27.86 11.27
CA GLN A 19 -14.20 27.10 10.03
C GLN A 19 -12.88 26.95 9.29
N ASP A 20 -12.05 27.99 9.23
CA ASP A 20 -10.74 27.95 8.59
C ASP A 20 -9.73 27.07 9.32
N ARG A 21 -9.81 26.96 10.66
CA ARG A 21 -9.01 25.97 11.42
C ARG A 21 -9.43 24.53 11.16
N LYS A 22 -10.73 24.26 10.95
CA LYS A 22 -11.24 22.90 10.66
C LYS A 22 -11.01 22.46 9.21
N LYS A 23 -10.80 23.39 8.28
CA LYS A 23 -10.48 23.11 6.86
C LYS A 23 -8.99 22.84 6.60
N LYS A 24 -8.12 23.07 7.59
CA LYS A 24 -6.67 22.80 7.48
C LYS A 24 -6.37 21.32 7.67
N TYR A 25 -6.65 20.55 6.61
CA TYR A 25 -6.00 19.30 6.23
C TYR A 25 -5.89 18.21 7.31
N LEU A 26 -6.89 17.33 7.36
CA LEU A 26 -6.81 15.99 7.97
C LEU A 26 -5.80 15.06 7.27
N THR A 27 -5.15 15.51 6.19
CA THR A 27 -4.06 14.79 5.55
C THR A 27 -2.74 15.21 6.19
N ALA A 28 -2.23 14.34 7.07
CA ALA A 28 -0.87 14.48 7.57
C ALA A 28 0.09 14.68 6.39
N LYS A 29 0.91 15.73 6.45
CA LYS A 29 1.92 15.97 5.40
C LYS A 29 3.13 15.09 5.68
N TYR A 30 3.40 14.16 4.77
CA TYR A 30 4.64 13.38 4.82
C TYR A 30 5.84 14.27 4.48
N GLY A 31 6.91 14.15 5.27
CA GLY A 31 8.18 14.80 4.96
C GLY A 31 8.80 14.26 3.66
N PRO A 32 9.80 14.95 3.08
CA PRO A 32 10.40 14.55 1.79
C PRO A 32 10.90 13.10 1.76
N HIS A 33 11.48 12.62 2.87
CA HIS A 33 11.96 11.24 3.00
C HIS A 33 10.80 10.23 2.98
N GLN A 34 9.78 10.45 3.82
CA GLN A 34 8.57 9.60 3.85
C GLN A 34 7.88 9.58 2.49
N MET A 35 7.75 10.74 1.84
CA MET A 35 7.21 10.83 0.49
C MET A 35 8.07 10.06 -0.53
N SER A 36 9.40 10.05 -0.38
CA SER A 36 10.29 9.24 -1.22
C SER A 36 10.07 7.74 -1.01
N LEU A 37 9.94 7.27 0.24
CA LEU A 37 9.65 5.87 0.57
C LEU A 37 8.29 5.43 0.01
N ILE A 38 7.24 6.24 0.22
CA ILE A 38 5.90 5.99 -0.33
C ILE A 38 5.98 5.84 -1.86
N LYS A 39 6.67 6.75 -2.56
CA LYS A 39 6.83 6.68 -4.02
C LYS A 39 7.59 5.43 -4.47
N LYS A 40 8.60 4.99 -3.71
CA LYS A 40 9.34 3.75 -4.01
C LYS A 40 8.43 2.53 -3.85
N ARG A 41 7.70 2.44 -2.73
CA ARG A 41 6.74 1.34 -2.46
C ARG A 41 5.68 1.25 -3.56
N LEU A 42 5.04 2.38 -3.88
CA LEU A 42 4.04 2.45 -4.95
C LEU A 42 4.60 2.02 -6.32
N ARG A 43 5.86 2.34 -6.63
CA ARG A 43 6.49 1.91 -7.88
C ARG A 43 6.65 0.39 -7.94
N VAL A 44 6.98 -0.25 -6.82
CA VAL A 44 7.09 -1.72 -6.76
C VAL A 44 5.71 -2.36 -6.87
N GLU A 45 4.71 -1.84 -6.14
CA GLU A 45 3.33 -2.32 -6.21
C GLU A 45 2.72 -2.20 -7.61
N MET A 46 2.87 -1.04 -8.25
CA MET A 46 2.35 -0.82 -9.60
C MET A 46 3.00 -1.77 -10.62
N TRP A 47 4.32 -1.94 -10.55
CA TRP A 47 5.03 -2.88 -11.41
C TRP A 47 4.56 -4.32 -11.16
N MET A 48 4.40 -4.72 -9.89
CA MET A 48 3.92 -6.05 -9.54
C MET A 48 2.52 -6.30 -10.12
N TYR A 49 1.60 -5.34 -9.98
CA TYR A 49 0.28 -5.40 -10.56
C TYR A 49 0.34 -5.60 -12.09
N GLU A 50 1.10 -4.77 -12.81
CA GLU A 50 1.27 -4.89 -14.27
C GLU A 50 1.81 -6.27 -14.67
N GLN A 51 2.85 -6.76 -13.98
CA GLN A 51 3.42 -8.08 -14.28
C GLN A 51 2.44 -9.21 -14.00
N LEU A 52 1.66 -9.14 -12.93
CA LEU A 52 0.62 -10.13 -12.65
C LEU A 52 -0.44 -10.15 -13.75
N GLN A 53 -0.87 -8.99 -14.28
CA GLN A 53 -1.79 -8.94 -15.42
C GLN A 53 -1.20 -9.64 -16.66
N HIS A 54 0.10 -9.48 -16.92
CA HIS A 54 0.79 -10.16 -18.02
C HIS A 54 0.92 -11.67 -17.80
N LEU A 55 1.23 -12.11 -16.58
CA LEU A 55 1.38 -13.54 -16.24
C LEU A 55 0.06 -14.32 -16.37
N PHE A 56 -1.08 -13.67 -16.12
CA PHE A 56 -2.40 -14.28 -16.18
C PHE A 56 -3.19 -13.94 -17.45
N ALA A 57 -2.57 -13.25 -18.42
CA ALA A 57 -3.16 -12.84 -19.70
C ALA A 57 -4.54 -12.19 -19.53
N SER A 58 -4.63 -11.22 -18.61
CA SER A 58 -5.88 -10.65 -18.16
C SER A 58 -6.48 -9.69 -19.19
N THR A 59 -7.46 -10.16 -19.95
CA THR A 59 -8.49 -9.31 -20.55
C THR A 59 -9.91 -9.64 -20.07
N GLU A 60 -10.18 -10.83 -19.50
CA GLU A 60 -11.56 -11.24 -19.16
C GLU A 60 -11.74 -12.07 -17.88
N ASP A 61 -10.71 -12.76 -17.38
CA ASP A 61 -10.78 -13.42 -16.06
C ASP A 61 -10.25 -12.46 -14.99
N ASN A 62 -11.13 -11.89 -14.18
CA ASN A 62 -10.77 -11.22 -12.92
C ASN A 62 -10.07 -12.23 -12.01
N HIS A 63 -8.78 -12.45 -12.22
CA HIS A 63 -7.96 -13.12 -11.25
C HIS A 63 -7.77 -12.14 -10.08
N ASP A 64 -8.52 -12.36 -9.00
CA ASP A 64 -8.38 -11.70 -7.69
C ASP A 64 -7.07 -12.11 -6.98
N LEU A 65 -6.00 -12.32 -7.75
CA LEU A 65 -4.71 -12.72 -7.23
C LEU A 65 -3.94 -11.46 -6.83
N GLU A 66 -4.07 -11.14 -5.56
CA GLU A 66 -3.31 -10.09 -4.90
C GLU A 66 -2.14 -10.71 -4.13
N ILE A 67 -0.95 -10.12 -4.30
CA ILE A 67 0.23 -10.43 -3.52
C ILE A 67 0.46 -9.23 -2.61
N ASP A 68 0.38 -9.43 -1.29
CA ASP A 68 0.69 -8.38 -0.33
C ASP A 68 2.22 -8.22 -0.22
N LEU A 69 2.68 -7.01 -0.52
CA LEU A 69 4.09 -6.66 -0.47
C LEU A 69 4.62 -6.60 0.98
N ASP A 70 3.80 -6.17 1.94
CA ASP A 70 4.21 -6.11 3.34
C ASP A 70 4.34 -7.53 3.92
N GLU A 71 3.40 -8.42 3.61
CA GLU A 71 3.50 -9.85 3.98
C GLU A 71 4.81 -10.46 3.44
N LEU A 72 5.16 -10.17 2.18
CA LEU A 72 6.40 -10.64 1.57
C LEU A 72 7.65 -10.07 2.26
N LEU A 73 7.63 -8.79 2.64
CA LEU A 73 8.74 -8.10 3.28
C LEU A 73 8.95 -8.56 4.72
N ASP A 74 7.89 -8.97 5.42
CA ASP A 74 7.95 -9.50 6.79
C ASP A 74 8.54 -10.91 6.87
N MET A 75 8.63 -11.63 5.75
CA MET A 75 9.22 -12.98 5.74
C MET A 75 10.73 -12.96 5.98
N GLU A 76 11.19 -13.82 6.88
CA GLU A 76 12.57 -13.88 7.36
C GLU A 76 13.61 -14.29 6.31
N SER A 77 13.21 -15.01 5.26
CA SER A 77 14.17 -15.56 4.28
C SER A 77 13.73 -15.44 2.83
N ASP A 78 14.73 -15.15 1.99
CA ASP A 78 14.63 -15.10 0.53
C ASP A 78 14.11 -16.41 -0.08
N HIS A 79 14.37 -17.56 0.56
CA HIS A 79 13.85 -18.86 0.13
C HIS A 79 12.35 -18.98 0.39
N ARG A 80 11.89 -18.64 1.61
CA ARG A 80 10.46 -18.67 1.96
C ARG A 80 9.64 -17.74 1.08
N ARG A 81 10.16 -16.54 0.81
CA ARG A 81 9.55 -15.57 -0.10
C ARG A 81 9.33 -16.16 -1.49
N ARG A 82 10.36 -16.80 -2.06
CA ARG A 82 10.26 -17.44 -3.38
C ARG A 82 9.23 -18.58 -3.39
N ASP A 83 9.21 -19.43 -2.39
CA ASP A 83 8.25 -20.53 -2.32
C ASP A 83 6.81 -20.04 -2.16
N PHE A 84 6.60 -19.00 -1.34
CA PHE A 84 5.31 -18.34 -1.21
C PHE A 84 4.83 -17.79 -2.56
N LEU A 85 5.69 -17.08 -3.28
CA LEU A 85 5.37 -16.53 -4.60
C LEU A 85 5.07 -17.65 -5.61
N ARG A 86 5.87 -18.72 -5.65
CA ARG A 86 5.60 -19.88 -6.51
C ARG A 86 4.25 -20.50 -6.22
N ALA A 87 3.89 -20.66 -4.95
CA ALA A 87 2.61 -21.23 -4.53
C ALA A 87 1.43 -20.35 -4.96
N LYS A 88 1.58 -19.02 -4.86
CA LYS A 88 0.56 -18.07 -5.34
C LYS A 88 0.42 -18.10 -6.86
N LEU A 89 1.52 -18.27 -7.60
CA LEU A 89 1.56 -18.17 -9.06
C LEU A 89 1.30 -19.48 -9.82
N VAL A 90 0.86 -20.55 -9.15
CA VAL A 90 0.59 -21.86 -9.79
C VAL A 90 -0.41 -21.76 -10.94
N GLY A 91 -1.35 -20.82 -10.89
CA GLY A 91 -2.37 -20.61 -11.92
C GLY A 91 -1.93 -19.75 -13.12
N ALA A 92 -0.66 -19.31 -13.19
CA ALA A 92 -0.21 -18.42 -14.24
C ALA A 92 -0.34 -19.07 -15.63
N LYS A 93 -0.81 -18.29 -16.61
CA LYS A 93 -1.00 -18.74 -18.01
C LYS A 93 0.31 -18.69 -18.82
N GLN A 94 1.30 -17.93 -18.36
CA GLN A 94 2.63 -17.83 -18.97
C GLN A 94 3.54 -19.02 -18.60
N SER A 95 4.67 -19.16 -19.31
CA SER A 95 5.63 -20.25 -19.06
C SER A 95 6.27 -20.15 -17.68
N ARG A 96 6.74 -21.29 -17.15
CA ARG A 96 7.47 -21.36 -15.88
C ARG A 96 8.67 -20.41 -15.83
N ASP A 97 9.40 -20.27 -16.93
CA ASP A 97 10.55 -19.36 -17.01
C ASP A 97 10.14 -17.89 -16.84
N ARG A 98 8.98 -17.49 -17.38
CA ARG A 98 8.44 -16.13 -17.18
C ARG A 98 8.03 -15.90 -15.74
N VAL A 99 7.44 -16.91 -15.09
CA VAL A 99 7.08 -16.87 -13.67
C VAL A 99 8.33 -16.74 -12.80
N GLU A 100 9.37 -17.55 -13.02
CA GLU A 100 10.62 -17.46 -12.25
C GLU A 100 11.34 -16.13 -12.48
N MET A 101 11.34 -15.61 -13.71
CA MET A 101 11.90 -14.28 -14.01
C MET A 101 11.17 -13.17 -13.24
N PHE A 102 9.83 -13.22 -13.21
CA PHE A 102 9.03 -12.30 -12.39
C PHE A 102 9.40 -12.38 -10.91
N ILE A 103 9.53 -13.60 -10.37
CA ILE A 103 9.88 -13.80 -8.95
C ILE A 103 11.24 -13.19 -8.64
N GLU A 104 12.26 -13.44 -9.47
CA GLU A 104 13.59 -12.87 -9.25
C GLU A 104 13.61 -11.34 -9.36
N GLU A 105 12.88 -10.77 -10.34
CA GLU A 105 12.75 -9.32 -10.47
C GLU A 105 12.00 -8.68 -9.29
N LEU A 106 10.94 -9.31 -8.79
CA LEU A 106 10.21 -8.85 -7.61
C LEU A 106 11.12 -8.86 -6.37
N MET A 107 11.90 -9.92 -6.20
CA MET A 107 12.88 -10.05 -5.12
C MET A 107 13.96 -8.97 -5.18
N GLN A 108 14.44 -8.62 -6.37
CA GLN A 108 15.41 -7.52 -6.55
C GLN A 108 14.79 -6.16 -6.22
N ARG A 109 13.55 -5.92 -6.66
CA ARG A 109 12.82 -4.65 -6.39
C ARG A 109 12.47 -4.49 -4.93
N ALA A 110 12.03 -5.55 -4.26
CA ALA A 110 11.72 -5.57 -2.84
C ALA A 110 12.94 -5.18 -1.97
N LYS A 111 14.17 -5.51 -2.39
CA LYS A 111 15.41 -5.12 -1.69
C LYS A 111 15.71 -3.62 -1.73
N THR A 112 14.99 -2.85 -2.55
CA THR A 112 15.17 -1.40 -2.67
C THR A 112 14.25 -0.59 -1.75
N LEU A 113 13.34 -1.27 -1.05
CA LEU A 113 12.35 -0.72 -0.14
C LEU A 113 12.88 -0.65 1.29
#